data_AF-A0A8T3YLC9-F1
#
_entry.id   AF-A0A8T3YLC9-F1
#
_cell.length_a   1.000
_cell.length_b   1.000
_cell.length_c   1.000
_cell.angle_alpha   90.00
_cell.angle_beta   90.00
_cell.angle_gamma   90.00
#
_symmetry.space_group_name_H-M   'P 1'
#
loop_
_entity.id
_entity.type
_entity.pdbx_description
1 polymer ?
#
loop_
_entity_poly.entity_id
_entity_poly.type
_entity_poly.pdbx_seq_one_letter_code
_entity_poly.pdbx_strand_id
1 'polypeptide(L)'
;MISEYATKLPDGKWKIKQDIRTDSEHQIKENQLAKLGKQFGFEVWVADVTDENKSLILNDLKIDVPEEQLRKIKKIDALWIKNNQIKYSFEVENTTQITEAISRGSNIPYKNERIILIPDDKEKLLQSKFQNVMLKERVEQDNWRVILYSRFDDFISKRDKTLDKLDKLAVKPRKDVGKQTKLDNY
;
A
#
# COMPACT_ATOMS: atom_id res chain seq x y z
N MET A 1 17.29 -17.51 26.17
CA MET A 1 16.06 -17.69 25.38
C MET A 1 15.23 -16.41 25.31
N ILE A 2 15.73 -15.39 24.60
CA ILE A 2 14.98 -14.21 24.07
C ILE A 2 15.60 -13.84 22.72
N SER A 3 16.94 -13.95 22.60
CA SER A 3 17.73 -13.77 21.37
C SER A 3 17.34 -14.67 20.18
N GLU A 4 16.65 -15.78 20.42
CA GLU A 4 16.13 -16.65 19.35
C GLU A 4 14.99 -15.98 18.57
N TYR A 5 14.12 -15.23 19.27
CA TYR A 5 12.89 -14.65 18.72
C TYR A 5 12.94 -13.13 18.58
N ALA A 6 13.85 -12.46 19.29
CA ALA A 6 14.00 -11.01 19.28
C ALA A 6 15.46 -10.59 19.10
N THR A 7 15.66 -9.43 18.48
CA THR A 7 16.96 -8.78 18.31
C THR A 7 17.00 -7.53 19.19
N LYS A 8 18.14 -7.28 19.82
CA LYS A 8 18.38 -6.05 20.59
C LYS A 8 18.80 -4.94 19.63
N LEU A 9 18.07 -3.83 19.64
CA LEU A 9 18.32 -2.64 18.83
C LEU A 9 19.47 -1.81 19.43
N PRO A 10 20.08 -0.89 18.66
CA PRO A 10 21.15 -0.02 19.14
C PRO A 10 20.77 0.84 20.36
N ASP A 11 19.49 1.16 20.53
CA ASP A 11 18.94 1.91 21.67
C ASP A 11 18.70 1.03 22.92
N GLY A 12 19.07 -0.25 22.86
CA GLY A 12 18.96 -1.21 23.96
C GLY A 12 17.60 -1.91 24.09
N LYS A 13 16.59 -1.55 23.29
CA LYS A 13 15.28 -2.21 23.29
C LYS A 13 15.31 -3.53 22.53
N TRP A 14 14.40 -4.43 22.87
CA TRP A 14 14.22 -5.69 22.14
C TRP A 14 13.07 -5.56 21.15
N LYS A 15 13.28 -6.04 19.92
CA LYS A 15 12.23 -6.11 18.90
C LYS A 15 12.17 -7.51 18.32
N ILE A 16 10.96 -8.02 18.11
CA ILE A 16 10.73 -9.35 17.56
C ILE A 16 11.29 -9.41 16.14
N LYS A 17 12.00 -10.48 15.78
CA LYS A 17 12.64 -10.63 14.45
C LYS A 17 11.62 -10.55 13.31
N GLN A 18 10.42 -11.07 13.53
CA GLN A 18 9.31 -10.99 12.58
C GLN A 18 8.89 -9.54 12.29
N ASP A 19 8.79 -8.70 13.32
CA ASP A 19 8.44 -7.28 13.15
C ASP A 19 9.55 -6.53 12.38
N ILE A 20 10.82 -6.83 12.69
CA ILE A 20 11.96 -6.25 11.95
C ILE A 20 11.89 -6.61 10.47
N ARG A 21 11.62 -7.88 10.16
CA ARG A 21 11.46 -8.33 8.77
C ARG A 21 10.29 -7.63 8.09
N THR A 22 9.18 -7.47 8.82
CA THR A 22 7.96 -6.84 8.32
C THR A 22 8.18 -5.37 7.97
N ASP A 23 8.87 -4.63 8.83
CA ASP A 23 9.22 -3.23 8.57
C ASP A 23 10.22 -3.11 7.42
N SER A 24 11.17 -4.05 7.31
CA SER A 24 12.08 -4.09 6.18
C SER A 24 11.35 -4.35 4.87
N GLU A 25 10.39 -5.28 4.84
CA GLU A 25 9.59 -5.57 3.63
C GLU A 25 8.73 -4.36 3.25
N HIS A 26 8.12 -3.68 4.23
CA HIS A 26 7.37 -2.42 4.04
C HIS A 26 8.23 -1.36 3.34
N GLN A 27 9.39 -1.06 3.92
CA GLN A 27 10.29 -0.04 3.41
C GLN A 27 10.79 -0.37 1.99
N ILE A 28 11.08 -1.64 1.72
CA ILE A 28 11.48 -2.10 0.38
C ILE A 28 10.38 -1.79 -0.64
N LYS A 29 9.11 -2.01 -0.31
CA LYS A 29 7.99 -1.70 -1.23
C LYS A 29 7.85 -0.21 -1.48
N GLU A 30 7.95 0.62 -0.46
CA GLU A 30 7.93 2.07 -0.63
C GLU A 30 9.06 2.57 -1.53
N ASN A 31 10.28 2.07 -1.33
CA ASN A 31 11.43 2.44 -2.15
C ASN A 31 11.27 1.98 -3.61
N GLN A 32 10.71 0.79 -3.83
CA GLN A 32 10.36 0.31 -5.16
C GLN A 32 9.28 1.17 -5.82
N LEU A 33 8.23 1.55 -5.09
CA LEU A 33 7.18 2.46 -5.57
C LEU A 33 7.75 3.83 -5.93
N ALA A 34 8.69 4.35 -5.13
CA ALA A 34 9.33 5.63 -5.40
C ALA A 34 10.12 5.61 -6.71
N LYS A 35 10.97 4.59 -6.90
CA LYS A 35 11.74 4.40 -8.14
C LYS A 35 10.81 4.24 -9.35
N LEU A 36 9.75 3.45 -9.21
CA LEU A 36 8.81 3.17 -10.29
C LEU A 36 8.01 4.42 -10.69
N GLY A 37 7.55 5.22 -9.72
CA GLY A 37 6.85 6.47 -9.99
C GLY A 37 7.69 7.45 -10.79
N LYS A 38 8.98 7.60 -10.41
CA LYS A 38 9.94 8.42 -11.18
C LYS A 38 10.15 7.88 -12.58
N GLN A 39 10.31 6.55 -12.73
CA GLN A 39 10.42 5.91 -14.04
C GLN A 39 9.22 6.19 -14.94
N PHE A 40 8.02 6.29 -14.38
CA PHE A 40 6.79 6.62 -15.11
C PHE A 40 6.53 8.13 -15.29
N GLY A 41 7.48 8.98 -14.88
CA GLY A 41 7.41 10.43 -15.08
C GLY A 41 6.50 11.15 -14.10
N PHE A 42 6.33 10.61 -12.89
CA PHE A 42 5.64 11.28 -11.78
C PHE A 42 6.62 11.98 -10.85
N GLU A 43 6.12 13.02 -10.18
CA GLU A 43 6.68 13.45 -8.90
C GLU A 43 6.22 12.46 -7.82
N VAL A 44 7.08 12.21 -6.83
CA VAL A 44 6.84 11.14 -5.86
C VAL A 44 6.93 11.71 -4.45
N TRP A 45 5.99 11.34 -3.59
CA TRP A 45 6.07 11.52 -2.14
C TRP A 45 6.07 10.14 -1.48
N VAL A 46 6.84 9.99 -0.41
CA VAL A 46 6.84 8.81 0.46
C VAL A 46 6.78 9.29 1.91
N ALA A 47 6.00 8.62 2.76
CA ALA A 47 5.86 9.01 4.16
C ALA A 47 7.13 8.68 4.98
N ASP A 48 7.72 7.50 4.78
CA ASP A 48 8.98 7.11 5.43
C ASP A 48 10.20 7.42 4.54
N VAL A 49 10.93 8.47 4.92
CA VAL A 49 12.08 8.95 4.16
C VAL A 49 13.33 8.21 4.59
N THR A 50 14.00 7.59 3.63
CA THR A 50 15.26 6.87 3.81
C THR A 50 16.38 7.49 2.98
N ASP A 51 17.62 7.17 3.32
CA ASP A 51 18.77 7.58 2.51
C ASP A 51 18.70 7.10 1.05
N GLU A 52 17.99 6.00 0.80
CA GLU A 52 17.80 5.43 -0.53
C GLU A 52 16.79 6.22 -1.38
N ASN A 53 15.73 6.74 -0.75
CA ASN A 53 14.62 7.40 -1.46
C ASN A 53 14.65 8.93 -1.42
N LYS A 54 15.41 9.54 -0.50
CA LYS A 54 15.41 11.01 -0.27
C LYS A 54 15.70 11.85 -1.51
N SER A 55 16.51 11.35 -2.45
CA SER A 55 16.85 12.06 -3.70
C SER A 55 15.81 11.86 -4.81
N LEU A 56 14.91 10.90 -4.65
CA LEU A 56 13.89 10.55 -5.63
C LEU A 56 12.57 11.27 -5.36
N ILE A 57 12.29 11.59 -4.10
CA ILE A 57 11.01 12.12 -3.63
C ILE A 57 11.00 13.66 -3.55
N LEU A 58 9.80 14.22 -3.38
CA LEU A 58 9.57 15.62 -3.06
C LEU A 58 9.97 15.90 -1.61
N ASN A 59 10.65 17.02 -1.38
CA ASN A 59 10.98 17.48 -0.03
C ASN A 59 9.75 17.97 0.76
N ASP A 60 8.71 18.44 0.05
CA ASP A 60 7.45 18.86 0.65
C ASP A 60 6.28 18.59 -0.30
N LEU A 61 5.19 18.10 0.26
CA LEU A 61 3.94 17.84 -0.45
C LEU A 61 3.05 19.09 -0.41
N LYS A 62 2.88 19.75 -1.56
CA LYS A 62 2.08 20.96 -1.70
C LYS A 62 0.83 20.69 -2.54
N ILE A 63 -0.24 20.27 -1.87
CA ILE A 63 -1.55 20.04 -2.49
C ILE A 63 -2.53 21.07 -1.91
N ASP A 64 -3.39 21.63 -2.75
CA ASP A 64 -4.40 22.62 -2.35
C ASP A 64 -5.57 21.95 -1.60
N VAL A 65 -5.37 21.72 -0.31
CA VAL A 65 -6.36 21.20 0.64
C VAL A 65 -6.15 21.82 2.02
N PRO A 66 -7.19 21.86 2.89
CA PRO A 66 -7.04 22.27 4.29
C PRO A 66 -5.86 21.57 5.01
N GLU A 67 -5.19 22.28 5.90
CA GLU A 67 -3.97 21.79 6.55
C GLU A 67 -4.17 20.46 7.30
N GLU A 68 -5.28 20.33 8.03
CA GLU A 68 -5.64 19.09 8.74
C GLU A 68 -5.86 17.90 7.79
N GLN A 69 -6.35 18.16 6.58
CA GLN A 69 -6.50 17.17 5.54
C GLN A 69 -5.13 16.81 4.94
N LEU A 70 -4.28 17.81 4.68
CA LEU A 70 -2.91 17.61 4.21
C LEU A 70 -2.08 16.77 5.19
N ARG A 71 -2.22 16.99 6.51
CA ARG A 71 -1.55 16.20 7.55
C ARG A 71 -1.91 14.71 7.47
N LYS A 72 -3.15 14.38 7.11
CA LYS A 72 -3.58 12.98 6.92
C LYS A 72 -3.07 12.40 5.60
N ILE A 73 -3.09 13.18 4.52
CA ILE A 73 -2.55 12.77 3.21
C ILE A 73 -1.04 12.51 3.30
N LYS A 74 -0.29 13.33 4.05
CA LYS A 74 1.16 13.15 4.25
C LYS A 74 1.54 11.83 4.94
N LYS A 75 0.57 11.17 5.60
CA LYS A 75 0.74 9.85 6.22
C LYS A 75 0.45 8.67 5.29
N ILE A 76 0.07 8.93 4.04
CA ILE A 76 -0.08 7.88 3.03
C ILE A 76 1.32 7.46 2.58
N ASP A 77 1.59 6.15 2.63
CA ASP A 77 2.91 5.55 2.42
C ASP A 77 3.60 6.03 1.14
N ALA A 78 2.92 6.04 0.00
CA ALA A 78 3.44 6.66 -1.21
C ALA A 78 2.39 7.33 -2.09
N LEU A 79 2.75 8.45 -2.71
CA LEU A 79 1.89 9.19 -3.65
C LEU A 79 2.65 9.44 -4.95
N TRP A 80 1.97 9.26 -6.08
CA TRP A 80 2.46 9.69 -7.39
C TRP A 80 1.65 10.88 -7.88
N ILE A 81 2.36 11.95 -8.20
CA ILE A 81 1.79 13.27 -8.46
C ILE A 81 2.15 13.68 -9.90
N LYS A 82 1.17 14.25 -10.59
CA LYS A 82 1.36 14.83 -11.92
C LYS A 82 0.46 16.04 -12.07
N ASN A 83 1.04 17.14 -12.55
CA ASN A 83 0.34 18.42 -12.71
C ASN A 83 -0.32 18.87 -11.39
N ASN A 84 0.43 18.78 -10.29
CA ASN A 84 -0.02 19.16 -8.93
C ASN A 84 -1.25 18.39 -8.41
N GLN A 85 -1.54 17.22 -8.97
CA GLN A 85 -2.63 16.35 -8.53
C GLN A 85 -2.10 14.94 -8.23
N ILE A 86 -2.57 14.37 -7.12
CA ILE A 86 -2.30 12.97 -6.78
C ILE A 86 -3.02 12.09 -7.79
N LYS A 87 -2.26 11.35 -8.61
CA LYS A 87 -2.80 10.39 -9.58
C LYS A 87 -2.91 9.00 -8.99
N TYR A 88 -1.94 8.60 -8.17
CA TYR A 88 -1.96 7.34 -7.44
C TYR A 88 -1.66 7.58 -5.95
N SER A 89 -2.34 6.85 -5.09
CA SER A 89 -2.02 6.73 -3.67
C SER A 89 -1.87 5.26 -3.30
N PHE A 90 -0.76 4.94 -2.65
CA PHE A 90 -0.39 3.59 -2.26
C PHE A 90 -0.31 3.49 -0.75
N GLU A 91 -0.85 2.39 -0.22
CA GLU A 91 -0.73 1.99 1.18
C GLU A 91 -0.04 0.62 1.19
N VAL A 92 1.05 0.49 1.92
CA VAL A 92 1.85 -0.73 2.04
C VAL A 92 1.49 -1.34 3.40
N GLU A 93 0.68 -2.38 3.41
CA GLU A 93 0.04 -2.85 4.64
C GLU A 93 0.53 -4.23 5.07
N ASN A 94 1.24 -4.29 6.20
CA ASN A 94 1.73 -5.54 6.79
C ASN A 94 1.06 -5.93 8.11
N THR A 95 0.59 -4.96 8.88
CA THR A 95 0.14 -5.14 10.27
C THR A 95 -1.38 -5.13 10.42
N THR A 96 -2.11 -5.06 9.29
CA THR A 96 -3.57 -5.18 9.16
C THR A 96 -4.37 -3.92 9.53
N GLN A 97 -3.77 -2.73 9.54
CA GLN A 97 -4.45 -1.47 9.88
C GLN A 97 -5.21 -0.86 8.68
N ILE A 98 -5.85 -1.71 7.89
CA ILE A 98 -6.52 -1.40 6.62
C ILE A 98 -7.60 -0.30 6.76
N THR A 99 -8.31 -0.26 7.89
CA THR A 99 -9.29 0.81 8.16
C THR A 99 -8.63 2.19 8.19
N GLU A 100 -7.43 2.28 8.76
CA GLU A 100 -6.68 3.53 8.83
C GLU A 100 -6.13 3.93 7.46
N ALA A 101 -5.58 2.97 6.70
CA ALA A 101 -5.16 3.16 5.32
C ALA A 101 -6.30 3.72 4.45
N ILE A 102 -7.49 3.12 4.52
CA ILE A 102 -8.67 3.62 3.79
C ILE A 102 -9.03 5.03 4.25
N SER A 103 -9.08 5.25 5.56
CA SER A 103 -9.40 6.56 6.13
C SER A 103 -8.44 7.64 5.67
N ARG A 104 -7.12 7.38 5.63
CA ARG A 104 -6.09 8.30 5.12
C ARG A 104 -6.35 8.64 3.66
N GLY A 105 -6.50 7.64 2.79
CA GLY A 105 -6.79 7.86 1.38
C GLY A 105 -8.08 8.65 1.14
N SER A 106 -9.16 8.41 1.89
CA SER A 106 -10.42 9.18 1.78
C SER A 106 -10.28 10.68 2.05
N ASN A 107 -9.13 11.14 2.56
CA ASN A 107 -8.82 12.57 2.66
C ASN A 107 -8.35 13.18 1.33
N ILE A 108 -8.20 12.44 0.24
CA ILE A 108 -7.98 13.03 -1.08
C ILE A 108 -9.36 13.37 -1.68
N PRO A 109 -9.71 14.65 -1.88
CA PRO A 109 -11.10 15.08 -2.18
C PRO A 109 -11.50 14.91 -3.65
N TYR A 110 -10.63 14.30 -4.46
CA TYR A 110 -10.84 14.08 -5.88
C TYR A 110 -10.45 12.66 -6.26
N LYS A 111 -10.89 12.24 -7.45
CA LYS A 111 -10.62 10.89 -7.96
C LYS A 111 -9.12 10.68 -8.20
N ASN A 112 -8.61 9.58 -7.69
CA ASN A 112 -7.26 9.08 -7.90
C ASN A 112 -7.28 7.54 -7.87
N GLU A 113 -6.22 6.91 -8.33
CA GLU A 113 -6.05 5.46 -8.23
C GLU A 113 -5.54 5.08 -6.84
N ARG A 114 -6.28 4.23 -6.12
CA ARG A 114 -6.00 3.86 -4.73
C ARG A 114 -5.66 2.39 -4.64
N ILE A 115 -4.44 2.09 -4.22
CA ILE A 115 -3.90 0.74 -4.27
C ILE A 115 -3.31 0.37 -2.92
N ILE A 116 -3.72 -0.77 -2.38
CA ILE A 116 -3.09 -1.36 -1.18
C ILE A 116 -2.16 -2.47 -1.65
N LEU A 117 -0.89 -2.39 -1.27
CA LEU A 117 0.07 -3.49 -1.42
C LEU A 117 0.05 -4.31 -0.13
N ILE A 118 -0.17 -5.63 -0.24
CA ILE A 118 -0.19 -6.52 0.92
C ILE A 118 0.67 -7.78 0.72
N PRO A 119 1.19 -8.37 1.79
CA PRO A 119 1.71 -9.72 1.77
C PRO A 119 0.66 -10.74 1.33
N ASP A 120 1.10 -11.76 0.59
CA ASP A 120 0.24 -12.82 0.06
C ASP A 120 -0.55 -13.58 1.13
N ASP A 121 0.05 -13.83 2.30
CA ASP A 121 -0.59 -14.52 3.43
C ASP A 121 -1.70 -13.68 4.10
N LYS A 122 -1.74 -12.37 3.84
CA LYS A 122 -2.74 -11.44 4.40
C LYS A 122 -3.97 -11.27 3.52
N GLU A 123 -3.99 -11.83 2.31
CA GLU A 123 -5.10 -11.63 1.36
C GLU A 123 -6.45 -12.06 1.96
N LYS A 124 -6.52 -13.24 2.58
CA LYS A 124 -7.76 -13.76 3.19
C LYS A 124 -8.25 -12.87 4.33
N LEU A 125 -7.33 -12.39 5.17
CA LEU A 125 -7.66 -11.51 6.28
C LEU A 125 -8.17 -10.16 5.78
N LEU A 126 -7.54 -9.61 4.75
CA LEU A 126 -7.99 -8.39 4.07
C LEU A 126 -9.41 -8.55 3.52
N GLN A 127 -9.68 -9.66 2.80
CA GLN A 127 -11.00 -9.97 2.25
C GLN A 127 -12.06 -10.08 3.35
N SER A 128 -11.73 -10.69 4.49
CA SER A 128 -12.62 -10.74 5.66
C SER A 128 -12.92 -9.36 6.23
N LYS A 129 -11.92 -8.46 6.36
CA LYS A 129 -12.15 -7.09 6.83
C LYS A 129 -13.05 -6.30 5.90
N PHE A 130 -12.95 -6.53 4.58
CA PHE A 130 -13.83 -5.90 3.60
C PHE A 130 -15.26 -6.43 3.59
N GLN A 131 -15.59 -7.49 4.34
CA GLN A 131 -16.98 -7.86 4.59
C GLN A 131 -17.65 -6.96 5.63
N ASN A 132 -16.89 -6.15 6.38
CA ASN A 132 -17.49 -5.13 7.23
C ASN A 132 -18.20 -4.08 6.37
N VAL A 133 -19.50 -3.88 6.63
CA VAL A 133 -20.39 -3.00 5.84
C VAL A 133 -19.79 -1.60 5.65
N MET A 134 -19.24 -0.99 6.71
CA MET A 134 -18.69 0.36 6.66
C MET A 134 -17.43 0.45 5.79
N LEU A 135 -16.55 -0.55 5.85
CA LEU A 135 -15.34 -0.59 5.03
C LEU A 135 -15.68 -0.89 3.58
N LYS A 136 -16.63 -1.78 3.35
CA LYS A 136 -17.07 -2.17 2.02
C LYS A 136 -17.58 -0.98 1.21
N GLU A 137 -18.46 -0.17 1.81
CA GLU A 137 -18.99 1.03 1.15
C GLU A 137 -17.87 1.98 0.73
N ARG A 138 -16.89 2.22 1.62
CA ARG A 138 -15.73 3.08 1.30
C ARG A 138 -14.83 2.49 0.23
N VAL A 139 -14.55 1.19 0.30
CA VAL A 139 -13.75 0.47 -0.71
C VAL A 139 -14.39 0.57 -2.10
N GLU A 140 -15.72 0.40 -2.16
CA GLU A 140 -16.49 0.47 -3.41
C GLU A 140 -16.59 1.92 -3.92
N GLN A 141 -16.90 2.90 -3.06
CA GLN A 141 -17.02 4.32 -3.41
C GLN A 141 -15.70 4.91 -3.92
N ASP A 142 -14.60 4.62 -3.21
CA ASP A 142 -13.27 5.14 -3.54
C ASP A 142 -12.51 4.23 -4.54
N ASN A 143 -13.13 3.14 -5.00
CA ASN A 143 -12.59 2.18 -5.97
C ASN A 143 -11.19 1.66 -5.60
N TRP A 144 -10.99 1.28 -4.34
CA TRP A 144 -9.74 0.70 -3.86
C TRP A 144 -9.43 -0.63 -4.56
N ARG A 145 -8.16 -0.81 -4.91
CA ARG A 145 -7.62 -2.03 -5.52
C ARG A 145 -6.47 -2.58 -4.67
N VAL A 146 -6.13 -3.84 -4.89
CA VAL A 146 -5.12 -4.57 -4.13
C VAL A 146 -4.10 -5.18 -5.07
N ILE A 147 -2.83 -5.10 -4.69
CA ILE A 147 -1.73 -5.83 -5.32
C ILE A 147 -1.04 -6.68 -4.24
N LEU A 148 -0.85 -7.98 -4.52
CA LEU A 148 -0.05 -8.85 -3.65
C LEU A 148 1.44 -8.58 -3.87
N TYR A 149 2.23 -8.70 -2.80
CA TYR A 149 3.68 -8.49 -2.84
C TYR A 149 4.35 -9.34 -3.91
N SER A 150 4.02 -10.64 -4.00
CA SER A 150 4.57 -11.52 -5.04
C SER A 150 4.36 -10.97 -6.46
N ARG A 151 3.13 -10.51 -6.78
CA ARG A 151 2.79 -9.97 -8.09
C ARG A 151 3.47 -8.63 -8.36
N PHE A 152 3.65 -7.82 -7.33
CA PHE A 152 4.39 -6.56 -7.44
C PHE A 152 5.88 -6.83 -7.67
N ASP A 153 6.49 -7.76 -6.94
CA ASP A 153 7.90 -8.13 -7.11
C ASP A 153 8.18 -8.73 -8.49
N ASP A 154 7.30 -9.61 -8.97
CA ASP A 154 7.34 -10.15 -10.34
C ASP A 154 7.23 -9.05 -11.40
N PHE A 155 6.51 -7.98 -11.11
CA PHE A 155 6.42 -6.82 -12.00
C PHE A 155 7.69 -5.96 -11.94
N ILE A 156 8.25 -5.77 -10.75
CA ILE A 156 9.49 -5.03 -10.56
C ILE A 156 10.70 -5.76 -11.18
N SER A 157 10.68 -7.08 -11.29
CA SER A 157 11.77 -7.85 -11.94
C SER A 157 11.76 -7.75 -13.48
N LYS A 158 10.62 -7.37 -14.09
CA LYS A 158 10.49 -7.25 -15.55
C LYS A 158 11.18 -5.99 -16.08
N ARG A 159 11.72 -6.06 -17.30
CA ARG A 159 12.34 -4.90 -17.96
C ARG A 159 11.31 -3.93 -18.53
N ASP A 160 10.21 -4.44 -19.08
CA ASP A 160 9.21 -3.69 -19.83
C ASP A 160 8.02 -3.27 -18.95
N LYS A 161 8.30 -2.44 -17.94
CA LYS A 161 7.28 -1.91 -17.03
C LYS A 161 6.55 -0.75 -17.66
N THR A 162 5.22 -0.78 -17.60
CA THR A 162 4.34 0.32 -18.02
C THR A 162 3.25 0.53 -16.99
N LEU A 163 2.66 1.73 -16.99
CA LEU A 163 1.57 2.06 -16.09
C LEU A 163 0.34 1.17 -16.31
N ASP A 164 -0.03 0.91 -17.57
CA ASP A 164 -1.11 -0.02 -17.94
C ASP A 164 -0.89 -1.43 -17.37
N LYS A 165 0.35 -1.93 -17.40
CA LYS A 165 0.67 -3.24 -16.82
C LYS A 165 0.56 -3.24 -15.30
N LEU A 166 0.98 -2.17 -14.62
CA LEU A 166 0.78 -2.02 -13.18
C LEU A 166 -0.71 -2.02 -12.82
N ASP A 167 -1.52 -1.27 -13.57
CA ASP A 167 -2.96 -1.19 -13.34
C ASP A 167 -3.67 -2.53 -13.48
N LYS A 168 -3.20 -3.40 -14.39
CA LYS A 168 -3.70 -4.77 -14.57
C LYS A 168 -3.32 -5.72 -13.42
N LEU A 169 -2.31 -5.39 -12.61
CA LEU A 169 -2.00 -6.17 -11.40
C LEU A 169 -3.04 -5.91 -10.31
N ALA A 170 -3.51 -4.67 -10.21
CA ALA A 170 -4.39 -4.20 -9.16
C ALA A 170 -5.80 -4.77 -9.36
N VAL A 171 -6.21 -5.65 -8.45
CA VAL A 171 -7.53 -6.29 -8.48
C VAL A 171 -8.46 -5.65 -7.47
N LYS A 172 -9.76 -5.59 -7.78
CA LYS A 172 -10.75 -5.23 -6.76
C LYS A 172 -10.74 -6.30 -5.67
N PRO A 173 -10.86 -5.92 -4.39
CA PRO A 173 -11.05 -6.90 -3.34
C PRO A 173 -12.32 -7.70 -3.62
N ARG A 174 -12.19 -9.01 -3.83
CA ARG A 174 -13.33 -9.87 -4.18
C ARG A 174 -14.20 -10.11 -2.95
N LYS A 175 -15.50 -10.30 -3.19
CA LYS A 175 -16.36 -11.03 -2.26
C LYS A 175 -15.85 -12.47 -2.21
N ASP A 176 -15.70 -13.04 -1.02
CA ASP A 176 -15.76 -14.48 -0.87
C ASP A 176 -17.14 -14.92 -1.37
N VAL A 177 -17.20 -15.33 -2.64
CA VAL A 177 -18.29 -16.20 -3.09
C VAL A 177 -17.87 -17.55 -2.56
N GLY A 178 -18.44 -17.93 -1.41
CA GLY A 178 -18.23 -19.24 -0.82
C GLY A 178 -18.27 -20.31 -1.92
N LYS A 179 -17.33 -21.26 -1.85
CA LYS A 179 -17.32 -22.44 -2.71
C LYS A 179 -18.76 -22.95 -2.82
N GLN A 180 -19.40 -22.76 -3.97
CA GLN A 180 -20.49 -23.63 -4.38
C GLN A 180 -19.82 -24.97 -4.64
N THR A 181 -19.72 -25.78 -3.59
CA THR A 181 -19.62 -27.21 -3.72
C THR A 181 -20.82 -27.59 -4.57
N LYS A 182 -20.59 -27.93 -5.84
CA LYS A 182 -21.52 -28.76 -6.58
C LYS A 182 -21.65 -30.04 -5.77
N LEU A 183 -22.69 -30.12 -4.95
CA LEU A 183 -23.21 -31.41 -4.56
C LEU A 183 -23.97 -31.89 -5.78
N ASP A 184 -23.33 -32.81 -6.49
CA ASP A 184 -23.98 -33.62 -7.50
C ASP A 184 -25.17 -34.31 -6.82
N ASN A 185 -26.37 -33.94 -7.27
CA ASN A 185 -27.59 -34.65 -6.88
C ASN A 185 -27.53 -36.05 -7.50
N TYR A 186 -27.45 -37.06 -6.64
CA TYR A 186 -27.90 -38.42 -6.94
C TYR A 186 -29.42 -38.49 -6.85
#